data_AF-A0A973UFL6-F1
#
_entry.id   AF-A0A973UFL6-F1
#
_cell.length_a   1.000
_cell.length_b   1.000
_cell.length_c   1.000
_cell.angle_alpha   90.00
_cell.angle_beta   90.00
_cell.angle_gamma   90.00
#
_symmetry.space_group_name_H-M   'P 1'
#
loop_
_entity.id
_entity.type
_entity.pdbx_description
1 polymer ?
#
loop_
_entity_poly.entity_id
_entity_poly.type
_entity_poly.pdbx_seq_one_letter_code
_entity_poly.pdbx_strand_id
1 'polypeptide(L)'
;MSNQEERMGDFLGVLSAISDGLAGIAKEMHRANVIQIQRLFAEQLDRSIDDPLLAEALSTLDGISEDRRRQMIFANRQYGLILLAYRVGVIDRGELLGDLKILSRNSVFAEYWQRTAEHRRLLPKESLEARTGRAVDAVMDERLDALEEWWVVGPESTTPAD
;
A
#
# COMPACT_ATOMS: atom_id res chain seq x y z
N MET A 1 -54.34 8.15 6.09
CA MET A 1 -52.96 8.45 6.55
C MET A 1 -51.99 7.30 6.25
N SER A 2 -52.39 6.04 6.44
CA SER A 2 -51.59 4.82 6.13
C SER A 2 -50.87 4.77 4.77
N ASN A 3 -51.53 5.13 3.66
CA ASN A 3 -50.96 4.98 2.31
C ASN A 3 -49.88 6.03 1.97
N GLN A 4 -49.82 7.14 2.71
CA GLN A 4 -48.81 8.18 2.49
C GLN A 4 -47.52 7.89 3.26
N GLU A 5 -47.64 7.29 4.44
CA GLU A 5 -46.50 6.84 5.26
C GLU A 5 -45.80 5.65 4.63
N GLU A 6 -46.56 4.68 4.09
CA GLU A 6 -46.02 3.53 3.36
C GLU A 6 -45.25 3.96 2.11
N ARG A 7 -45.82 4.86 1.30
CA ARG A 7 -45.14 5.46 0.14
C ARG A 7 -43.88 6.24 0.50
N MET A 8 -43.86 6.91 1.66
CA MET A 8 -42.68 7.63 2.15
C MET A 8 -41.58 6.64 2.57
N GLY A 9 -41.95 5.54 3.23
CA GLY A 9 -41.03 4.46 3.60
C GLY A 9 -40.38 3.80 2.38
N ASP A 10 -41.18 3.46 1.36
CA ASP A 10 -40.67 2.91 0.10
C ASP A 10 -39.71 3.87 -0.61
N PHE A 11 -40.06 5.15 -0.66
CA PHE A 11 -39.20 6.17 -1.26
C PHE A 11 -37.86 6.33 -0.53
N LEU A 12 -37.88 6.34 0.81
CA LEU A 12 -36.65 6.38 1.62
C LEU A 12 -35.80 5.11 1.44
N GLY A 13 -36.43 3.94 1.31
CA GLY A 13 -35.74 2.69 1.02
C GLY A 13 -35.02 2.71 -0.33
N VAL A 14 -35.69 3.21 -1.38
CA VAL A 14 -35.09 3.39 -2.70
C VAL A 14 -33.95 4.40 -2.67
N LEU A 15 -34.10 5.54 -1.97
CA LEU A 15 -33.03 6.52 -1.83
C LEU A 15 -31.81 5.95 -1.10
N SER A 16 -32.02 5.17 -0.03
CA SER A 16 -30.92 4.50 0.69
C SER A 16 -30.18 3.53 -0.24
N ALA A 17 -30.90 2.69 -0.98
CA ALA A 17 -30.30 1.73 -1.90
C ALA A 17 -29.49 2.42 -3.02
N ILE A 18 -29.98 3.56 -3.54
CA ILE A 18 -29.25 4.37 -4.52
C ILE A 18 -27.99 4.98 -3.88
N SER A 19 -28.09 5.52 -2.67
CA SER A 19 -26.95 6.07 -1.93
C SER A 19 -25.86 5.02 -1.69
N ASP A 20 -26.25 3.82 -1.25
CA ASP A 20 -25.34 2.70 -1.03
C ASP A 20 -24.69 2.24 -2.35
N GLY A 21 -25.47 2.18 -3.43
CA GLY A 21 -24.97 1.88 -4.77
C GLY A 21 -23.94 2.91 -5.26
N LEU A 22 -24.22 4.21 -5.09
CA LEU A 22 -23.29 5.28 -5.45
C LEU A 22 -22.02 5.25 -4.61
N ALA A 23 -22.13 4.97 -3.31
CA ALA A 23 -20.98 4.79 -2.43
C ALA A 23 -20.11 3.59 -2.86
N GLY A 24 -20.75 2.48 -3.25
CA GLY A 24 -20.06 1.32 -3.82
C GLY A 24 -19.29 1.64 -5.11
N ILE A 25 -19.94 2.35 -6.05
CA ILE A 25 -19.30 2.79 -7.30
C ILE A 25 -18.12 3.71 -7.02
N ALA A 26 -18.28 4.69 -6.12
CA ALA A 26 -17.20 5.61 -5.75
C ALA A 26 -15.99 4.87 -5.17
N LYS A 27 -16.21 3.82 -4.36
CA LYS A 27 -15.15 2.96 -3.82
C LYS A 27 -14.41 2.20 -4.92
N GLU A 28 -15.12 1.61 -5.87
CA GLU A 28 -14.50 0.90 -6.99
C GLU A 28 -13.77 1.85 -7.95
N MET A 29 -14.31 3.04 -8.20
CA MET A 29 -13.60 4.08 -8.95
C MET A 29 -12.31 4.51 -8.26
N HIS A 30 -12.33 4.69 -6.94
CA HIS A 30 -11.13 4.99 -6.17
C HIS A 30 -10.09 3.86 -6.28
N ARG A 31 -10.51 2.60 -6.15
CA ARG A 31 -9.63 1.43 -6.33
C ARG A 31 -9.03 1.39 -7.74
N ALA A 32 -9.83 1.63 -8.77
CA ALA A 32 -9.37 1.69 -10.15
C ALA A 32 -8.30 2.78 -10.33
N ASN A 33 -8.53 3.98 -9.78
CA ASN A 33 -7.55 5.07 -9.82
C ASN A 33 -6.24 4.71 -9.10
N VAL A 34 -6.32 4.04 -7.94
CA VAL A 34 -5.12 3.55 -7.23
C VAL A 34 -4.34 2.56 -8.10
N ILE A 35 -5.02 1.60 -8.73
CA ILE A 35 -4.39 0.62 -9.63
C ILE A 35 -3.72 1.32 -10.82
N GLN A 36 -4.38 2.33 -11.41
CA GLN A 36 -3.82 3.08 -12.55
C GLN A 36 -2.56 3.85 -12.16
N ILE A 37 -2.58 4.57 -11.03
CA ILE A 37 -1.40 5.28 -10.55
C ILE A 37 -0.24 4.32 -10.28
N GLN A 38 -0.52 3.15 -9.70
CA GLN A 38 0.50 2.15 -9.41
C GLN A 38 1.08 1.51 -10.66
N ARG A 39 0.26 1.30 -11.69
CA ARG A 39 0.73 0.89 -13.01
C ARG A 39 1.69 1.92 -13.60
N LEU A 40 1.36 3.21 -13.54
CA LEU A 40 2.25 4.28 -14.03
C LEU A 40 3.58 4.32 -13.26
N PHE A 41 3.56 4.11 -11.94
CA PHE A 41 4.79 3.98 -11.14
C PHE A 41 5.61 2.77 -11.56
N ALA A 42 4.99 1.60 -11.75
CA ALA A 42 5.70 0.40 -12.19
C ALA A 42 6.32 0.57 -13.59
N GLU A 43 5.61 1.21 -14.52
CA GLU A 43 6.11 1.54 -15.86
C GLU A 43 7.27 2.56 -15.85
N GLN A 44 7.28 3.50 -14.89
CA GLN A 44 8.43 4.38 -14.68
C GLN A 44 9.63 3.63 -14.12
N LEU A 45 9.41 2.73 -13.15
CA LEU A 45 10.46 1.89 -12.58
C LEU A 45 11.08 0.99 -13.64
N ASP A 46 10.27 0.35 -14.49
CA ASP A 46 10.76 -0.50 -15.57
C ASP A 46 11.64 0.26 -16.57
N ARG A 47 11.19 1.44 -17.02
CA ARG A 47 12.02 2.30 -17.88
C ARG A 47 13.33 2.71 -17.21
N SER A 48 13.32 2.99 -15.92
CA SER A 48 14.53 3.34 -15.17
C SER A 48 15.48 2.15 -14.96
N ILE A 49 14.98 0.91 -14.99
CA ILE A 49 15.80 -0.29 -14.92
C ILE A 49 16.49 -0.58 -16.27
N ASP A 50 15.87 -0.18 -17.38
CA ASP A 50 16.43 -0.39 -18.72
C ASP A 50 17.39 0.73 -19.16
N ASP A 51 17.21 1.95 -18.65
CA ASP A 51 18.02 3.13 -19.00
C ASP A 51 18.78 3.68 -17.77
N PRO A 52 20.12 3.58 -17.73
CA PRO A 52 20.95 4.10 -16.63
C PRO A 52 20.78 5.60 -16.35
N LEU A 53 20.49 6.41 -17.37
CA LEU A 53 20.26 7.85 -17.20
C LEU A 53 18.92 8.11 -16.49
N LEU A 54 17.90 7.32 -16.80
CA LEU A 54 16.63 7.36 -16.07
C LEU A 54 16.76 6.78 -14.67
N ALA A 55 17.57 5.73 -14.48
CA ALA A 55 17.92 5.20 -13.17
C ALA A 55 18.52 6.28 -12.27
N GLU A 56 19.47 7.06 -12.82
CA GLU A 56 20.10 8.18 -12.13
C GLU A 56 19.12 9.28 -11.77
N ALA A 57 18.27 9.68 -12.71
CA ALA A 57 17.28 10.73 -12.47
C ALA A 57 16.23 10.34 -11.41
N LEU A 58 15.87 9.06 -11.33
CA LEU A 58 14.87 8.57 -10.38
C LEU A 58 15.46 8.33 -8.98
N SER A 59 16.71 7.87 -8.90
CA SER A 59 17.34 7.43 -7.65
C SER A 59 17.94 8.58 -6.86
N THR A 60 17.58 8.67 -5.58
CA THR A 60 18.26 9.53 -4.60
C THR A 60 19.47 8.85 -3.94
N LEU A 61 19.74 7.59 -4.28
CA LEU A 61 20.84 6.80 -3.72
C LEU A 61 22.17 7.16 -4.40
N ASP A 62 23.13 7.55 -3.57
CA ASP A 62 24.49 7.92 -3.95
C ASP A 62 25.52 6.85 -3.57
N GLY A 63 26.75 7.00 -4.06
CA GLY A 63 27.88 6.13 -3.71
C GLY A 63 27.73 4.67 -4.13
N ILE A 64 26.91 4.38 -5.15
CA ILE A 64 26.68 3.04 -5.68
C ILE A 64 26.90 3.00 -7.19
N SER A 65 27.27 1.82 -7.72
CA SER A 65 27.38 1.63 -9.18
C SER A 65 26.01 1.70 -9.85
N GLU A 66 25.98 1.96 -11.16
CA GLU A 66 24.76 1.95 -11.96
C GLU A 66 24.01 0.62 -11.83
N ASP A 67 24.72 -0.51 -11.92
CA ASP A 67 24.12 -1.84 -11.77
C ASP A 67 23.46 -2.01 -10.40
N ARG A 68 24.11 -1.54 -9.33
CA ARG A 68 23.57 -1.63 -7.97
C ARG A 68 22.35 -0.73 -7.80
N ARG A 69 22.37 0.46 -8.41
CA ARG A 69 21.22 1.39 -8.44
C ARG A 69 20.01 0.71 -9.08
N ARG A 70 20.17 0.07 -10.24
CA ARG A 70 19.07 -0.64 -10.93
C ARG A 70 18.55 -1.84 -10.12
N GLN A 71 19.43 -2.58 -9.43
CA GLN A 71 19.02 -3.62 -8.49
C GLN A 71 18.16 -3.06 -7.34
N MET A 72 18.55 -1.91 -6.77
CA MET A 72 17.81 -1.26 -5.68
C MET A 72 16.46 -0.72 -6.15
N ILE A 73 16.39 -0.15 -7.36
CA ILE A 73 15.12 0.24 -8.00
C ILE A 73 14.20 -0.97 -8.16
N PHE A 74 14.74 -2.10 -8.62
CA PHE A 74 13.97 -3.34 -8.71
C PHE A 74 13.48 -3.85 -7.34
N ALA A 75 14.33 -3.78 -6.30
CA ALA A 75 13.94 -4.16 -4.95
C ALA A 75 12.81 -3.27 -4.39
N ASN A 76 12.87 -1.95 -4.62
CA ASN A 76 11.78 -1.02 -4.32
C ASN A 76 10.49 -1.40 -5.08
N ARG A 77 10.60 -1.73 -6.37
CA ARG A 77 9.46 -2.17 -7.18
C ARG A 77 8.78 -3.41 -6.60
N GLN A 78 9.56 -4.43 -6.20
CA GLN A 78 9.00 -5.65 -5.58
C GLN A 78 8.26 -5.34 -4.28
N TYR A 79 8.84 -4.49 -3.42
CA TYR A 79 8.18 -4.02 -2.21
C TYR A 79 6.85 -3.30 -2.51
N GLY A 80 6.86 -2.37 -3.46
CA GLY A 80 5.65 -1.63 -3.87
C GLY A 80 4.55 -2.55 -4.42
N LEU A 81 4.91 -3.59 -5.17
CA LEU A 81 3.95 -4.58 -5.68
C LEU A 81 3.28 -5.39 -4.57
N ILE A 82 4.05 -5.87 -3.59
CA ILE A 82 3.53 -6.59 -2.42
C ILE A 82 2.56 -5.68 -1.64
N LEU A 83 2.95 -4.43 -1.39
CA LEU A 83 2.12 -3.48 -0.66
C LEU A 83 0.84 -3.14 -1.43
N LEU A 84 0.92 -3.03 -2.76
CA LEU A 84 -0.24 -2.82 -3.61
C LEU A 84 -1.21 -4.00 -3.51
N ALA A 85 -0.72 -5.24 -3.63
CA ALA A 85 -1.54 -6.44 -3.54
C ALA A 85 -2.35 -6.46 -2.24
N TYR A 86 -1.72 -6.08 -1.12
CA TYR A 86 -2.42 -5.91 0.16
C TYR A 86 -3.46 -4.78 0.11
N ARG A 87 -3.07 -3.60 -0.39
CA ARG A 87 -3.94 -2.41 -0.45
C ARG A 87 -5.21 -2.62 -1.29
N VAL A 88 -5.13 -3.41 -2.36
CA VAL A 88 -6.30 -3.75 -3.21
C VAL A 88 -7.05 -5.00 -2.75
N GLY A 89 -6.58 -5.67 -1.69
CA GLY A 89 -7.24 -6.83 -1.08
C GLY A 89 -7.03 -8.14 -1.83
N VAL A 90 -5.96 -8.26 -2.62
CA VAL A 90 -5.56 -9.53 -3.28
C VAL A 90 -4.91 -10.48 -2.29
N ILE A 91 -4.14 -9.93 -1.34
CA ILE A 91 -3.51 -10.70 -0.26
C ILE A 91 -3.94 -10.17 1.10
N ASP A 92 -3.98 -11.06 2.09
CA ASP A 92 -4.25 -10.70 3.47
C ASP A 92 -2.98 -10.23 4.21
N ARG A 93 -3.14 -9.92 5.51
CA ARG A 93 -2.03 -9.46 6.35
C ARG A 93 -0.96 -10.56 6.54
N GLY A 94 -1.38 -11.80 6.74
CA GLY A 94 -0.46 -12.92 6.96
C GLY A 94 0.42 -13.15 5.73
N GLU A 95 -0.19 -13.10 4.55
CA GLU A 95 0.50 -13.17 3.26
C GLU A 95 1.46 -11.97 3.08
N LEU A 96 1.01 -10.75 3.35
CA LEU A 96 1.87 -9.56 3.33
C LEU A 96 3.13 -9.74 4.20
N LEU A 97 2.96 -10.17 5.45
CA LEU A 97 4.08 -10.37 6.36
C LEU A 97 4.99 -11.52 5.93
N GLY A 98 4.43 -12.59 5.37
CA GLY A 98 5.17 -13.70 4.78
C GLY A 98 6.07 -13.26 3.62
N ASP A 99 5.50 -12.51 2.69
CA ASP A 99 6.22 -11.99 1.52
C ASP A 99 7.33 -11.01 1.92
N LEU A 100 7.03 -10.09 2.85
CA LEU A 100 8.03 -9.16 3.38
C LEU A 100 9.15 -9.87 4.13
N LYS A 101 8.86 -10.98 4.84
CA LYS A 101 9.87 -11.83 5.47
C LYS A 101 10.80 -12.48 4.45
N ILE A 102 10.26 -12.97 3.35
CA ILE A 102 11.06 -13.55 2.27
C ILE A 102 11.92 -12.46 1.60
N LEU A 103 11.31 -11.32 1.27
CA LEU A 103 11.99 -10.20 0.63
C LEU A 103 13.12 -9.63 1.51
N SER A 104 12.92 -9.56 2.83
CA SER A 104 13.91 -9.09 3.80
C SER A 104 15.18 -9.93 3.88
N ARG A 105 15.14 -11.19 3.41
CA ARG A 105 16.33 -12.05 3.31
C ARG A 105 17.21 -11.73 2.10
N ASN A 106 16.69 -10.96 1.13
CA ASN A 106 17.46 -10.54 -0.03
C ASN A 106 18.44 -9.42 0.35
N SER A 107 19.74 -9.60 0.11
CA SER A 107 20.76 -8.64 0.50
C SER A 107 20.67 -7.29 -0.22
N VAL A 108 20.16 -7.26 -1.47
CA VAL A 108 19.89 -6.01 -2.19
C VAL A 108 18.78 -5.24 -1.47
N PHE A 109 17.69 -5.94 -1.13
CA PHE A 109 16.57 -5.31 -0.45
C PHE A 109 16.96 -4.85 0.95
N ALA A 110 17.70 -5.65 1.72
CA ALA A 110 18.18 -5.25 3.04
C ALA A 110 19.06 -3.98 2.99
N GLU A 111 19.98 -3.89 2.02
CA GLU A 111 20.79 -2.69 1.83
C GLU A 111 19.94 -1.49 1.39
N TYR A 112 19.05 -1.68 0.40
CA TYR A 112 18.10 -0.66 -0.04
C TYR A 112 17.28 -0.13 1.13
N TRP A 113 16.78 -1.04 1.97
CA TRP A 113 15.97 -0.74 3.13
C TRP A 113 16.75 0.17 4.09
N GLN A 114 17.98 -0.20 4.44
CA GLN A 114 18.83 0.61 5.32
C GLN A 114 19.12 2.00 4.74
N ARG A 115 19.49 2.08 3.46
CA ARG A 115 19.82 3.36 2.79
C ARG A 115 18.64 4.32 2.69
N THR A 116 17.41 3.80 2.69
CA THR A 116 16.18 4.61 2.56
C THR A 116 15.46 4.85 3.89
N ALA A 117 16.09 4.54 5.03
CA ALA A 117 15.48 4.66 6.35
C ALA A 117 14.98 6.09 6.67
N GLU A 118 15.72 7.13 6.27
CA GLU A 118 15.31 8.52 6.51
C GLU A 118 13.99 8.87 5.82
N HIS A 119 13.76 8.39 4.60
CA HIS A 119 12.49 8.62 3.90
C HIS A 119 11.31 8.03 4.68
N ARG A 120 11.50 6.84 5.26
CA ARG A 120 10.45 6.19 6.04
C ARG A 120 10.20 6.86 7.38
N ARG A 121 11.23 7.45 8.02
CA ARG A 121 11.08 8.21 9.27
C ARG A 121 10.23 9.47 9.13
N LEU A 122 10.18 10.06 7.93
CA LEU A 122 9.39 11.25 7.65
C LEU A 122 7.90 10.98 7.39
N LEU A 123 7.51 9.70 7.29
CA LEU A 123 6.12 9.33 7.01
C LEU A 123 5.20 9.57 8.22
N PRO A 124 3.92 9.92 7.99
CA PRO A 124 2.93 9.93 9.04
C PRO A 124 2.84 8.54 9.70
N LYS A 125 2.90 8.49 11.03
CA LYS A 125 2.99 7.23 11.81
C LYS A 125 1.85 6.24 11.51
N GLU A 126 0.68 6.78 11.20
CA GLU A 126 -0.56 6.05 10.89
C GLU A 126 -0.75 5.76 9.40
N SER A 127 0.20 6.15 8.55
CA SER A 127 0.16 5.75 7.14
C SER A 127 0.40 4.25 7.01
N LEU A 128 -0.22 3.63 6.00
CA LEU A 128 0.01 2.23 5.68
C LEU A 128 1.50 1.95 5.47
N GLU A 129 2.18 2.83 4.72
CA GLU A 129 3.62 2.75 4.47
C GLU A 129 4.43 2.74 5.78
N ALA A 130 4.12 3.64 6.74
CA ALA A 130 4.84 3.69 8.02
C ALA A 130 4.61 2.43 8.87
N ARG A 131 3.39 1.88 8.87
CA ARG A 131 3.10 0.60 9.55
C ARG A 131 3.84 -0.56 8.91
N THR A 132 3.78 -0.68 7.60
CA THR A 132 4.50 -1.71 6.84
C THR A 132 6.01 -1.57 7.06
N GLY A 133 6.53 -0.34 7.08
CA GLY A 133 7.93 -0.07 7.33
C GLY A 133 8.39 -0.62 8.67
N ARG A 134 7.64 -0.35 9.75
CA ARG A 134 7.92 -0.91 11.08
C ARG A 134 7.85 -2.44 11.11
N ALA A 135 6.94 -3.04 10.35
CA ALA A 135 6.86 -4.50 10.25
C ALA A 135 8.11 -5.09 9.58
N VAL A 136 8.61 -4.48 8.51
CA VAL A 136 9.86 -4.89 7.87
C VAL A 136 11.05 -4.70 8.82
N ASP A 137 11.12 -3.58 9.55
CA ASP A 137 12.19 -3.35 10.54
C ASP A 137 12.18 -4.45 11.62
N ALA A 138 11.01 -4.80 12.15
CA ALA A 138 10.88 -5.89 13.13
C ALA A 138 11.26 -7.27 12.55
N VAL A 139 10.92 -7.54 11.29
CA VAL A 139 11.33 -8.76 10.58
C VAL A 139 12.85 -8.83 10.41
N MET A 140 13.49 -7.72 10.00
CA MET A 140 14.93 -7.66 9.80
C MET A 140 15.71 -7.77 11.12
N ASP A 141 15.16 -7.24 12.20
CA ASP A 141 15.74 -7.33 13.55
C ASP A 141 15.41 -8.65 14.27
N GLU A 142 14.74 -9.59 13.61
CA GLU A 142 14.24 -10.86 14.19
C GLU A 142 13.30 -10.67 15.39
N ARG A 143 12.68 -9.49 15.53
CA ARG A 143 11.74 -9.11 16.59
C ARG A 143 10.30 -9.46 16.21
N LEU A 144 10.04 -10.73 15.91
CA LEU A 144 8.75 -11.17 15.38
C LEU A 144 7.58 -10.97 16.36
N ASP A 145 7.82 -11.06 17.67
CA ASP A 145 6.80 -10.85 18.71
C ASP A 145 6.24 -9.41 18.70
N ALA A 146 7.02 -8.43 18.22
CA ALA A 146 6.60 -7.04 18.09
C ALA A 146 5.64 -6.80 16.90
N LEU A 147 5.48 -7.78 15.98
CA LEU A 147 4.64 -7.64 14.79
C LEU A 147 3.14 -7.66 15.12
N GLU A 148 2.74 -8.36 16.18
CA GLU A 148 1.34 -8.43 16.62
C GLU A 148 0.90 -7.15 17.33
N GLU A 149 1.79 -6.54 18.11
CA GLU A 149 1.52 -5.33 18.91
C GLU A 149 1.25 -4.09 18.04
N TRP A 150 1.86 -3.99 16.84
CA TRP A 150 1.84 -2.77 16.03
C TRP A 150 0.79 -2.75 14.92
N TRP A 151 -0.01 -3.82 14.78
CA TRP A 151 -1.04 -3.94 13.75
C TRP A 151 -2.47 -3.69 14.26
N VAL A 152 -2.63 -3.13 15.44
CA VAL A 152 -3.95 -2.77 15.97
C VAL A 152 -4.46 -1.54 15.19
N VAL A 153 -5.46 -1.74 14.29
CA VAL A 153 -6.28 -0.79 13.48
C VAL A 153 -5.68 -0.35 12.10
N GLY A 154 -6.35 -0.32 10.91
CA GLY A 154 -7.76 -0.47 10.41
C GLY A 154 -7.80 -0.54 8.83
N PRO A 155 -8.95 -0.54 8.10
CA PRO A 155 -10.27 0.02 8.44
C PRO A 155 -11.43 -1.00 8.40
N GLU A 156 -11.98 -1.30 9.57
CA GLU A 156 -13.43 -1.49 9.70
C GLU A 156 -13.92 -0.43 10.71
N SER A 157 -15.13 0.08 10.52
CA SER A 157 -15.76 1.24 11.18
C SER A 157 -15.40 2.64 10.64
N THR A 158 -15.84 2.92 9.41
CA THR A 158 -16.61 4.16 9.23
C THR A 158 -18.09 3.77 9.31
N THR A 159 -18.54 3.45 10.52
CA THR A 159 -19.97 3.55 10.82
C THR A 159 -20.29 5.04 10.81
N PRO A 160 -21.28 5.52 10.05
CA PRO A 160 -21.70 6.92 10.16
C PRO A 160 -22.09 7.17 11.62
N ALA A 161 -21.58 8.25 12.19
CA ALA A 161 -22.04 8.73 13.48
C ALA A 161 -23.54 9.06 13.40
N ASP A 162 -24.25 8.69 14.46
CA ASP A 162 -25.69 8.92 14.69
C ASP A 162 -26.16 10.34 14.36
#